data_AF-R6MA48-F1
#
_entry.id   AF-R6MA48-F1
#
_cell.length_a   1.000
_cell.length_b   1.000
_cell.length_c   1.000
_cell.angle_alpha   90.00
_cell.angle_beta   90.00
_cell.angle_gamma   90.00
#
_symmetry.space_group_name_H-M   'P 1'
#
loop_
_entity.id
_entity.type
_entity.pdbx_description
1 polymer ?
#
loop_
_entity_poly.entity_id
_entity_poly.type
_entity_poly.pdbx_seq_one_letter_code
_entity_poly.pdbx_strand_id
1 'polypeptide(L)'
;MKNIGLKLKEKRIQNGLSIDEVAEDLKLRPSQIESIEEGRKDDFKDIFYLKYFIRDYAKYLGLDSDKMLDEFNEYLFDETSKIPVDMIKEAKKEKNEVVSNEKVSPYTKSSKKKLGVPKIIIGLIALVVLIIVGYILVSNYKGNDFSDKNITYSIRR
;
A
#
# COMPACT_ATOMS: atom_id res chain seq x y z
N MET A 1 7.83 -30.48 -6.40
CA MET A 1 6.96 -31.03 -5.33
C MET A 1 7.38 -32.40 -4.83
N LYS A 2 7.63 -33.41 -5.69
CA LYS A 2 7.93 -34.79 -5.26
C LYS A 2 9.03 -34.92 -4.19
N ASN A 3 10.09 -34.13 -4.27
CA ASN A 3 11.17 -34.14 -3.28
C ASN A 3 10.70 -33.72 -1.87
N ILE A 4 9.87 -32.67 -1.78
CA ILE A 4 9.29 -32.16 -0.54
C ILE A 4 8.37 -33.21 0.09
N GLY A 5 7.50 -33.82 -0.72
CA GLY A 5 6.60 -34.89 -0.28
C GLY A 5 7.38 -36.10 0.26
N LEU A 6 8.45 -36.51 -0.43
CA LEU A 6 9.30 -37.61 -0.01
C LEU A 6 9.99 -37.33 1.33
N LYS A 7 10.54 -36.12 1.54
CA LYS A 7 11.15 -35.74 2.82
C LYS A 7 10.18 -35.84 4.00
N LEU A 8 8.95 -35.36 3.82
CA LEU A 8 7.89 -35.46 4.83
C LEU A 8 7.55 -36.92 5.13
N LYS A 9 7.36 -37.73 4.08
CA LYS A 9 7.07 -39.17 4.20
C LYS A 9 8.17 -39.92 4.95
N GLU A 10 9.42 -39.72 4.55
CA GLU A 10 10.57 -40.36 5.19
C GLU A 10 10.64 -40.00 6.66
N LYS A 11 10.45 -38.72 7.00
CA LYS A 11 10.49 -38.27 8.38
C LYS A 11 9.32 -38.83 9.21
N ARG A 12 8.11 -38.90 8.65
CA ARG A 12 6.96 -39.55 9.30
C ARG A 12 7.26 -41.01 9.63
N ILE A 13 7.78 -41.76 8.65
CA ILE A 13 8.14 -43.17 8.82
C ILE A 13 9.25 -43.34 9.86
N GLN A 14 10.27 -42.46 9.86
CA GLN A 14 11.33 -42.45 10.87
C GLN A 14 10.79 -42.20 12.29
N ASN A 15 9.76 -41.37 12.40
CA ASN A 15 9.09 -41.10 13.68
C ASN A 15 8.09 -42.22 14.07
N GLY A 16 7.89 -43.24 13.22
CA GLY A 16 6.99 -44.37 13.49
C GLY A 16 5.50 -44.03 13.42
N LEU A 17 5.14 -42.91 12.79
CA LEU A 17 3.76 -42.40 12.74
C LEU A 17 3.00 -42.95 11.53
N SER A 18 1.76 -43.37 11.74
CA SER A 18 0.83 -43.74 10.67
C SER A 18 0.24 -42.50 9.98
N ILE A 19 -0.34 -42.70 8.79
CA ILE A 19 -1.00 -41.61 8.07
C ILE A 19 -2.21 -41.10 8.85
N ASP A 20 -2.98 -42.01 9.45
CA ASP A 20 -4.19 -41.68 10.20
C ASP A 20 -3.88 -40.84 11.45
N GLU A 21 -2.84 -41.17 12.21
CA GLU A 21 -2.40 -40.39 13.37
C GLU A 21 -2.02 -38.95 13.00
N VAL A 22 -1.20 -38.80 11.94
CA VAL A 22 -0.81 -37.47 11.45
C VAL A 22 -2.03 -36.69 10.96
N ALA A 23 -2.93 -37.35 10.23
CA ALA A 23 -4.14 -36.74 9.70
C ALA A 23 -5.04 -36.23 10.84
N GLU A 24 -5.22 -37.03 11.89
CA GLU A 24 -6.00 -36.66 13.08
C GLU A 24 -5.39 -35.44 13.79
N ASP A 25 -4.10 -35.48 14.10
CA ASP A 25 -3.39 -34.42 14.84
C ASP A 25 -3.38 -33.09 14.07
N LEU A 26 -3.18 -33.16 12.75
CA LEU A 26 -3.17 -31.98 11.87
C LEU A 26 -4.57 -31.54 11.42
N LYS A 27 -5.62 -32.27 11.81
CA LYS A 27 -7.02 -32.04 11.37
C LYS A 27 -7.16 -32.05 9.84
N LEU A 28 -6.48 -32.99 9.20
CA LEU A 28 -6.51 -33.26 7.78
C LEU A 28 -7.18 -34.61 7.51
N ARG A 29 -7.60 -34.84 6.26
CA ARG A 29 -8.01 -36.18 5.84
C ARG A 29 -6.78 -37.04 5.52
N PRO A 30 -6.79 -38.35 5.78
CA PRO A 30 -5.70 -39.25 5.40
C PRO A 30 -5.27 -39.10 3.94
N SER A 31 -6.24 -38.96 3.03
CA SER A 31 -5.98 -38.74 1.61
C SER A 31 -5.20 -37.46 1.32
N GLN A 32 -5.32 -36.42 2.15
CA GLN A 32 -4.55 -35.18 1.99
C GLN A 32 -3.10 -35.37 2.42
N ILE A 33 -2.84 -36.15 3.48
CA ILE A 33 -1.48 -36.52 3.88
C ILE A 33 -0.80 -37.32 2.78
N GLU A 34 -1.49 -38.33 2.22
CA GLU A 34 -1.01 -39.10 1.07
C GLU A 34 -0.69 -38.20 -0.13
N SER A 35 -1.60 -37.26 -0.44
CA SER A 35 -1.42 -36.33 -1.56
C SER A 35 -0.20 -35.43 -1.37
N ILE A 36 0.07 -34.96 -0.15
CA ILE A 36 1.28 -34.19 0.17
C ILE A 36 2.53 -35.06 -0.02
N GLU A 37 2.53 -36.28 0.53
CA GLU A 37 3.67 -37.20 0.48
C GLU A 37 4.01 -37.65 -0.94
N GLU A 38 3.01 -37.82 -1.81
CA GLU A 38 3.19 -38.15 -3.22
C GLU A 38 3.44 -36.91 -4.10
N GLY A 39 3.29 -35.71 -3.53
CA GLY A 39 3.47 -34.45 -4.23
C GLY A 39 2.38 -34.14 -5.26
N ARG A 40 1.16 -34.66 -5.06
CA ARG A 40 -0.03 -34.39 -5.88
C ARG A 40 -0.62 -33.04 -5.50
N LYS A 41 -0.03 -31.96 -6.02
CA LYS A 41 -0.46 -30.57 -5.71
C LYS A 41 -1.88 -30.26 -6.20
N ASP A 42 -2.33 -30.91 -7.28
CA ASP A 42 -3.60 -30.62 -7.94
C ASP A 42 -4.82 -31.13 -7.14
N ASP A 43 -4.59 -31.97 -6.12
CA ASP A 43 -5.63 -32.45 -5.20
C ASP A 43 -6.06 -31.36 -4.19
N PHE A 44 -5.33 -30.24 -4.15
CA PHE A 44 -5.59 -29.11 -3.25
C PHE A 44 -6.32 -27.99 -3.98
N LYS A 45 -7.27 -27.37 -3.28
CA LYS A 45 -8.09 -26.26 -3.82
C LYS A 45 -7.25 -25.11 -4.36
N ASP A 46 -6.20 -24.76 -3.61
CA ASP A 46 -5.23 -23.76 -4.03
C ASP A 46 -3.87 -24.03 -3.36
N ILE A 47 -2.87 -23.32 -3.87
CA ILE A 47 -1.48 -23.46 -3.42
C ILE A 47 -1.23 -22.89 -2.02
N PHE A 48 -2.09 -21.99 -1.55
CA PHE A 48 -1.97 -21.38 -0.23
C PHE A 48 -2.29 -22.40 0.86
N TYR A 49 -3.35 -23.19 0.69
CA TYR A 49 -3.65 -24.31 1.58
C TYR A 49 -2.53 -25.34 1.57
N LEU A 50 -2.02 -25.73 0.39
CA LEU A 50 -0.92 -26.68 0.31
C LEU A 50 0.33 -26.18 1.06
N LYS A 51 0.69 -24.89 0.88
CA LYS A 51 1.79 -24.25 1.62
C LYS A 51 1.60 -24.34 3.12
N TYR A 52 0.39 -24.03 3.60
CA TYR A 52 0.05 -24.09 5.02
C TYR A 52 0.20 -25.51 5.56
N PHE A 53 -0.32 -26.52 4.84
CA PHE A 53 -0.25 -27.91 5.27
C PHE A 53 1.19 -28.44 5.28
N ILE A 54 2.02 -28.09 4.30
CA ILE A 54 3.44 -28.46 4.28
C ILE A 54 4.16 -27.90 5.51
N ARG A 55 3.91 -26.62 5.85
CA ARG A 55 4.51 -25.99 7.03
C ARG A 55 4.10 -26.68 8.31
N ASP A 56 2.79 -26.86 8.50
CA ASP A 56 2.26 -27.45 9.73
C ASP A 56 2.70 -28.91 9.89
N TYR A 57 2.75 -29.66 8.78
CA TYR A 57 3.27 -31.03 8.78
C TYR A 57 4.77 -31.09 9.09
N ALA A 58 5.58 -30.22 8.47
CA ALA A 58 7.01 -30.12 8.79
C ALA A 58 7.25 -29.81 10.27
N LYS A 59 6.50 -28.86 10.82
CA LYS A 59 6.57 -28.48 12.24
C LYS A 59 6.20 -29.64 13.16
N TYR A 60 5.12 -30.35 12.83
CA TYR A 60 4.66 -31.52 13.59
C TYR A 60 5.70 -32.65 13.60
N LEU A 61 6.39 -32.87 12.47
CA LEU A 61 7.46 -33.87 12.36
C LEU A 61 8.80 -33.44 12.99
N GLY A 62 8.89 -32.21 13.51
CA GLY A 62 10.13 -31.65 14.06
C GLY A 62 11.18 -31.30 12.99
N LEU A 63 10.75 -31.06 11.75
CA LEU A 63 11.60 -30.54 10.68
C LEU A 63 11.71 -29.01 10.77
N ASP A 64 12.74 -28.48 10.12
CA ASP A 64 12.89 -27.04 9.92
C ASP A 64 11.83 -26.54 8.92
N SER A 65 10.73 -26.01 9.46
CA SER A 65 9.58 -25.59 8.66
C SER A 65 9.91 -24.43 7.73
N ASP A 66 10.84 -23.57 8.10
CA ASP A 66 11.23 -22.41 7.29
C ASP A 66 12.00 -22.87 6.06
N LYS A 67 12.97 -23.79 6.22
CA LYS A 67 13.64 -24.42 5.09
C LYS A 67 12.68 -25.18 4.17
N MET A 68 11.72 -25.92 4.75
CA MET A 68 10.71 -26.63 3.95
C MET A 68 9.83 -25.66 3.14
N LEU A 69 9.52 -24.50 3.70
CA LEU A 69 8.79 -23.46 2.99
C LEU A 69 9.63 -22.78 1.91
N ASP A 70 10.92 -22.58 2.13
CA ASP A 70 11.83 -22.01 1.14
C ASP A 70 11.95 -22.94 -0.06
N GLU A 71 12.16 -24.24 0.16
CA GLU A 71 12.16 -25.25 -0.92
C GLU A 71 10.83 -25.29 -1.68
N PHE A 72 9.71 -25.13 -0.96
CA PHE A 72 8.39 -25.07 -1.60
C PHE A 72 8.23 -23.79 -2.44
N ASN A 73 8.70 -22.64 -1.95
CA ASN A 73 8.64 -21.38 -2.69
C ASN A 73 9.53 -21.43 -3.94
N GLU A 74 10.71 -22.03 -3.85
CA GLU A 74 11.60 -22.27 -4.99
C GLU A 74 10.93 -23.17 -6.03
N TYR A 75 10.31 -24.27 -5.60
CA TYR A 75 9.51 -25.12 -6.49
C TYR A 75 8.39 -24.34 -7.20
N LEU A 76 7.67 -23.47 -6.49
CA LEU A 76 6.64 -22.64 -7.10
C LEU A 76 7.21 -21.60 -8.04
N PHE A 77 8.36 -21.02 -7.70
CA PHE A 77 9.05 -20.09 -8.57
C PHE A 77 9.43 -20.80 -9.86
N ASP A 78 10.02 -21.98 -9.83
CA ASP A 78 10.39 -22.71 -11.06
C ASP A 78 9.17 -23.07 -11.93
N GLU A 79 8.06 -23.45 -11.31
CA GLU A 79 6.80 -23.74 -12.02
C GLU A 79 6.20 -22.49 -12.66
N THR A 80 6.27 -21.33 -11.99
CA THR A 80 5.65 -20.07 -12.43
C THR A 80 6.61 -19.17 -13.21
N SER A 81 7.93 -19.37 -13.14
CA SER A 81 8.97 -18.57 -13.82
C SER A 81 9.02 -18.77 -15.33
N LYS A 82 8.12 -19.61 -15.87
CA LYS A 82 7.72 -19.59 -17.28
C LYS A 82 6.91 -18.34 -17.65
N ILE A 83 6.74 -17.36 -16.75
CA ILE A 83 6.20 -16.05 -17.11
C ILE A 83 7.31 -15.24 -17.80
N PRO A 84 7.15 -14.86 -19.08
CA PRO A 84 8.10 -14.01 -19.79
C PRO A 84 8.35 -12.72 -19.01
N VAL A 85 9.62 -12.30 -18.94
CA VAL A 85 10.04 -11.05 -18.26
C VAL A 85 9.22 -9.84 -18.72
N ASP A 86 8.75 -9.86 -19.98
CA ASP A 86 7.94 -8.79 -20.55
C ASP A 86 6.53 -8.72 -19.94
N MET A 87 5.91 -9.85 -19.58
CA MET A 87 4.64 -9.86 -18.82
C MET A 87 4.82 -9.30 -17.40
N ILE A 88 5.98 -9.54 -16.77
CA ILE A 88 6.29 -8.97 -15.45
C ILE A 88 6.50 -7.45 -15.55
N LYS A 89 7.13 -6.97 -16.63
CA LYS A 89 7.29 -5.53 -16.91
C LYS A 89 5.94 -4.86 -17.14
N GLU A 90 5.06 -5.48 -17.92
CA GLU A 90 3.70 -4.97 -18.19
C GLU A 90 2.86 -4.93 -16.91
N ALA A 91 2.84 -6.00 -16.12
CA ALA A 91 2.13 -6.03 -14.83
C ALA A 91 2.72 -5.04 -13.81
N LYS A 92 4.05 -4.83 -13.81
CA LYS A 92 4.67 -3.75 -13.01
C LYS A 92 4.28 -2.37 -13.52
N LYS A 93 4.12 -2.18 -14.83
CA LYS A 93 3.73 -0.90 -15.42
C LYS A 93 2.28 -0.57 -15.05
N GLU A 94 1.37 -1.54 -15.17
CA GLU A 94 -0.02 -1.42 -14.72
C GLU A 94 -0.09 -1.19 -13.20
N LYS A 95 0.67 -1.93 -12.40
CA LYS A 95 0.70 -1.74 -10.94
C LYS A 95 1.31 -0.40 -10.54
N ASN A 96 2.29 0.14 -11.28
CA ASN A 96 2.83 1.48 -11.04
C ASN A 96 1.85 2.59 -11.49
N GLU A 97 1.09 2.40 -12.57
CA GLU A 97 0.00 3.32 -12.96
C GLU A 97 -1.11 3.34 -11.91
N VAL A 98 -1.56 2.18 -11.44
CA VAL A 98 -2.59 2.07 -10.39
C VAL A 98 -2.08 2.61 -9.04
N VAL A 99 -0.83 2.33 -8.66
CA VAL A 99 -0.23 2.81 -7.40
C VAL A 99 0.12 4.29 -7.44
N SER A 100 0.36 4.88 -8.62
CA SER A 100 0.66 6.31 -8.75
C SER A 100 -0.55 7.21 -8.45
N ASN A 101 -1.77 6.67 -8.50
CA ASN A 101 -3.00 7.43 -8.23
C ASN A 101 -3.58 7.25 -6.81
N GLU A 102 -3.17 6.26 -6.01
CA GLU A 102 -3.70 6.08 -4.64
C GLU A 102 -2.67 5.54 -3.64
N LYS A 103 -1.75 6.40 -3.19
CA LYS A 103 -1.05 6.20 -1.91
C LYS A 103 -1.28 7.39 -1.00
N VAL A 104 -2.39 7.35 -0.26
CA VAL A 104 -2.55 8.07 1.01
C VAL A 104 -2.84 7.04 2.09
N SER A 105 -1.91 6.89 3.03
CA SER A 105 -2.15 6.13 4.27
C SER A 105 -3.33 6.76 5.02
N PRO A 106 -4.27 5.97 5.57
CA PRO A 106 -5.45 6.50 6.28
C PRO A 106 -5.08 7.37 7.50
N TYR A 107 -3.85 7.27 7.99
CA TYR A 107 -3.35 8.04 9.14
C TYR A 107 -2.36 9.15 8.76
N THR A 108 -2.09 9.37 7.47
CA THR A 108 -1.16 10.41 7.02
C THR A 108 -1.92 11.43 6.17
N LYS A 109 -2.54 12.43 6.81
CA LYS A 109 -2.97 13.66 6.11
C LYS A 109 -1.74 14.49 5.75
N SER A 110 -0.99 14.05 4.73
CA SER A 110 -0.04 14.91 4.02
C SER A 110 -0.82 15.84 3.09
N SER A 111 -1.29 16.96 3.64
CA SER A 111 -1.88 18.03 2.85
C SER A 111 -0.77 18.79 2.12
N LYS A 112 -0.50 18.44 0.86
CA LYS A 112 0.05 19.41 -0.10
C LYS A 112 -1.11 19.94 -0.94
N LYS A 113 -1.93 20.80 -0.34
CA LYS A 113 -2.79 21.68 -1.13
C LYS A 113 -1.86 22.61 -1.92
N LYS A 114 -1.75 22.41 -3.23
CA LYS A 114 -1.39 23.50 -4.13
C LYS A 114 -2.52 24.52 -3.99
N LEU A 115 -2.30 25.60 -3.25
CA LEU A 115 -3.21 26.75 -3.28
C LEU A 115 -3.05 27.40 -4.67
N GLY A 116 -3.81 26.91 -5.64
CA GLY A 116 -4.10 27.71 -6.82
C GLY A 116 -4.88 28.91 -6.34
N VAL A 117 -4.28 30.10 -6.40
CA VAL A 117 -4.99 31.35 -6.09
C VAL A 117 -6.22 31.41 -7.01
N PRO A 118 -7.45 31.42 -6.46
CA PRO A 118 -8.64 31.53 -7.31
C PRO A 118 -8.54 32.82 -8.10
N LYS A 119 -8.84 32.76 -9.40
CA LYS A 119 -8.80 33.93 -10.30
C LYS A 119 -9.63 35.11 -9.78
N ILE A 120 -10.56 34.85 -8.86
CA ILE A 120 -11.36 35.83 -8.14
C ILE A 120 -10.49 36.76 -7.26
N ILE A 121 -9.45 36.24 -6.59
CA ILE A 121 -8.52 37.08 -5.79
C ILE A 121 -7.75 38.04 -6.69
N ILE A 122 -7.33 37.57 -7.87
CA ILE A 122 -6.65 38.40 -8.88
C ILE A 122 -7.59 39.52 -9.36
N GLY A 123 -8.86 39.20 -9.60
CA GLY A 123 -9.89 40.19 -9.94
C GLY A 123 -10.14 41.22 -8.84
N LEU A 124 -10.17 40.79 -7.58
CA LEU A 124 -10.33 41.68 -6.41
C LEU A 124 -9.15 42.65 -6.27
N ILE A 125 -7.92 42.16 -6.44
CA ILE A 125 -6.72 43.01 -6.39
C ILE A 125 -6.75 44.06 -7.52
N ALA A 126 -7.13 43.66 -8.74
CA ALA A 126 -7.25 44.59 -9.87
C ALA A 126 -8.31 45.68 -9.62
N LEU A 127 -9.45 45.33 -9.01
CA LEU A 127 -10.50 46.28 -8.64
C LEU A 127 -10.01 47.32 -7.62
N VAL A 128 -9.29 46.87 -6.58
CA VAL A 128 -8.74 47.77 -5.55
C VAL A 128 -7.74 48.75 -6.15
N VAL A 129 -6.87 48.28 -7.06
CA VAL A 129 -5.92 49.17 -7.76
C VAL A 129 -6.66 50.21 -8.59
N LEU A 130 -7.74 49.84 -9.29
CA LEU A 130 -8.57 50.78 -10.07
C LEU A 130 -9.19 51.87 -9.20
N ILE A 131 -9.68 51.51 -8.00
CA ILE A 131 -10.26 52.47 -7.04
C ILE A 131 -9.19 53.45 -6.56
N ILE A 132 -7.98 52.97 -6.24
CA ILE A 132 -6.87 53.83 -5.79
C ILE A 132 -6.45 54.79 -6.90
N VAL A 133 -6.31 54.31 -8.14
CA VAL A 133 -5.97 55.16 -9.29
C VAL A 133 -7.07 56.20 -9.54
N GLY A 134 -8.34 55.80 -9.48
CA GLY A 134 -9.46 56.72 -9.58
C GLY A 134 -9.46 57.79 -8.49
N TYR A 135 -9.19 57.41 -7.25
CA TYR A 135 -9.07 58.34 -6.13
C TYR A 135 -7.94 59.36 -6.36
N ILE A 136 -6.76 58.90 -6.78
CA ILE A 136 -5.61 59.78 -7.06
C ILE A 136 -5.93 60.77 -8.19
N LEU A 137 -6.64 60.33 -9.23
CA LEU A 137 -7.05 61.23 -10.31
C LEU A 137 -8.04 62.29 -9.83
N VAL A 138 -9.02 61.92 -9.00
CA VAL A 138 -9.98 62.88 -8.42
C VAL A 138 -9.30 63.83 -7.45
N SER A 139 -8.39 63.35 -6.60
CA SER A 139 -7.64 64.20 -5.67
C SER A 139 -6.64 65.12 -6.38
N ASN A 140 -6.12 64.72 -7.55
CA ASN A 140 -5.29 65.60 -8.37
C ASN A 140 -6.13 66.65 -9.14
N TYR A 141 -7.39 66.35 -9.44
CA TYR A 141 -8.28 67.28 -10.15
C TYR A 141 -8.98 68.29 -9.21
N LYS A 142 -9.28 67.89 -7.98
CA LYS A 142 -9.72 68.80 -6.91
C LYS A 142 -8.50 69.22 -6.10
N GLY A 143 -7.96 70.39 -6.40
CA GLY A 143 -6.86 71.00 -5.65
C GLY A 143 -7.07 70.91 -4.13
N ASN A 144 -5.99 70.62 -3.41
CA ASN A 144 -5.95 70.42 -1.96
C ASN A 144 -6.40 71.66 -1.18
N ASP A 145 -7.67 71.72 -0.79
CA ASP A 145 -8.16 72.67 0.22
C ASP A 145 -8.14 72.01 1.61
N PHE A 146 -6.96 71.93 2.22
CA PHE A 146 -6.83 71.71 3.66
C PHE A 146 -6.63 73.07 4.34
N SER A 147 -7.68 73.62 4.95
CA SER A 147 -7.62 74.81 5.80
C SER A 147 -7.41 74.41 7.27
N ASP A 148 -6.38 74.98 7.87
CA ASP A 148 -5.91 74.78 9.25
C ASP A 148 -7.01 74.98 10.31
N LYS A 149 -7.17 73.99 11.20
CA LYS A 149 -7.90 74.21 12.47
C LYS A 149 -6.89 74.49 13.59
N ASN A 150 -6.70 75.78 13.87
CA ASN A 150 -6.10 76.23 15.12
C ASN A 150 -6.98 75.78 16.30
N ILE A 151 -6.41 74.98 17.20
CA ILE A 151 -7.04 74.64 18.48
C ILE A 151 -6.19 75.25 19.59
N THR A 152 -6.64 76.36 20.15
CA THR A 152 -6.11 76.90 21.41
C THR A 152 -7.14 76.67 22.50
N TYR A 153 -6.79 75.84 23.49
CA TYR A 153 -7.51 75.75 24.76
C TYR A 153 -6.80 76.62 25.80
N SER A 154 -7.55 77.46 26.51
CA SER A 154 -7.56 77.44 27.99
C SER A 154 -8.63 78.39 28.54
N ILE A 155 -9.11 77.98 29.71
CA ILE A 155 -10.35 78.36 30.38
C ILE A 155 -10.08 79.41 31.46
N ARG A 156 -11.09 80.27 31.67
CA ARG A 156 -11.28 81.35 32.67
C ARG A 156 -10.79 81.08 34.11
N ARG A 157 -10.09 82.07 34.70
CA ARG A 157 -10.54 82.76 35.92
C ARG A 157 -10.14 84.23 35.86
#